data_AF-A0A2W4QEH1-F1
#
_entry.id   AF-A0A2W4QEH1-F1
#
_cell.length_a   1.000
_cell.length_b   1.000
_cell.length_c   1.000
_cell.angle_alpha   90.00
_cell.angle_beta   90.00
_cell.angle_gamma   90.00
#
_symmetry.space_group_name_H-M   'P 1'
#
loop_
_entity.id
_entity.type
_entity.pdbx_description
1 polymer ?
#
loop_
_entity_poly.entity_id
_entity_poly.type
_entity_poly.pdbx_seq_one_letter_code
_entity_poly.pdbx_strand_id
1 'polypeptide(L)'
;IHVTWALMIGGTPEDRPRYTKSIRFDPFPFPDCPDRLKNRIRAVAEELDIHRKTRQAEHPQLTLTQMYNVLDKLRSGKTLNHNDERIKNDGLVLVLKDLHDQLDTLVFEAYGWPIDLDDEEILTRLVELNKERAAEEKEGKVRWLRPEYQIPRFGSEAERARLEEERRRAREEALFAERQPSLDLEDSLQEMKPRYPTGDELAETAAVIRVMATAEEPLSISAICSYFSQGRQVEKRVASTVFALARLGHLTSTDDGNTFSLRRFA
;
A
#
# COMPACT_ATOMS: atom_id res chain seq x y z
N ILE A 1 20.00 20.18 7.07
CA ILE A 1 18.73 20.86 7.44
C ILE A 1 18.43 20.82 8.95
N HIS A 2 18.02 19.69 9.55
CA HIS A 2 17.60 19.69 10.97
C HIS A 2 18.72 20.05 11.95
N VAL A 3 19.96 19.62 11.67
CA VAL A 3 21.13 19.98 12.49
C VAL A 3 21.34 21.50 12.50
N THR A 4 21.31 22.15 11.33
CA THR A 4 21.39 23.61 11.17
C THR A 4 20.35 24.33 12.03
N TRP A 5 19.09 23.90 11.96
CA TRP A 5 18.01 24.42 12.81
C TRP A 5 18.26 24.23 14.31
N ALA A 6 18.61 23.00 14.71
CA ALA A 6 18.81 22.63 16.09
C ALA A 6 19.97 23.38 16.76
N LEU A 7 21.01 23.71 16.00
CA LEU A 7 22.15 24.49 16.48
C LEU A 7 21.80 25.97 16.63
N MET A 8 21.01 26.53 15.71
CA MET A 8 20.67 27.96 15.72
C MET A 8 19.59 28.35 16.74
N ILE A 9 18.56 27.52 16.93
CA ILE A 9 17.45 27.84 17.86
C ILE A 9 17.76 27.44 19.31
N GLY A 10 18.79 26.63 19.52
CA GLY A 10 19.19 26.14 20.83
C GLY A 10 20.09 27.11 21.61
N GLY A 11 19.91 27.17 22.93
CA GLY A 11 20.96 27.68 23.81
C GLY A 11 22.10 26.65 23.99
N THR A 12 23.34 27.13 24.12
CA THR A 12 24.50 26.32 24.52
C THR A 12 24.88 26.67 25.97
N PRO A 13 24.79 25.75 26.94
CA PRO A 13 25.60 25.89 28.14
C PRO A 13 27.07 25.67 27.73
N GLU A 14 27.83 26.77 27.68
CA GLU A 14 29.21 26.81 27.19
C GLU A 14 29.29 26.34 25.72
N ASP A 15 30.08 25.29 25.43
CA ASP A 15 30.39 24.83 24.07
C ASP A 15 29.58 23.60 23.62
N ARG A 16 28.69 23.06 24.47
CA ARG A 16 27.95 21.82 24.15
C ARG A 16 26.47 22.09 23.84
N PRO A 17 25.98 21.72 22.64
CA PRO A 17 24.56 21.88 22.33
C PRO A 17 23.71 20.94 23.20
N ARG A 18 22.79 21.49 24.00
CA ARG A 18 21.81 20.70 24.78
C ARG A 18 20.50 20.59 24.03
N TYR A 19 20.17 19.42 23.46
CA TYR A 19 18.92 19.23 22.73
C TYR A 19 17.67 19.23 23.64
N THR A 20 16.81 20.22 23.45
CA THR A 20 15.54 20.46 24.17
C THR A 20 14.40 20.35 23.17
N LYS A 21 13.56 19.32 23.34
CA LYS A 21 12.48 18.97 22.39
C LYS A 21 11.54 20.15 22.09
N SER A 22 11.03 20.81 23.13
CA SER A 22 10.05 21.89 23.01
C SER A 22 10.54 23.12 22.25
N ILE A 23 11.84 23.33 22.19
CA ILE A 23 12.46 24.48 21.53
C ILE A 23 12.93 24.13 20.11
N ARG A 24 13.34 22.87 19.88
CA ARG A 24 13.96 22.47 18.60
C ARG A 24 13.05 21.64 17.72
N PHE A 25 12.40 20.62 18.28
CA PHE A 25 11.65 19.65 17.50
C PHE A 25 10.19 20.09 17.31
N ASP A 26 9.55 20.54 18.38
CA ASP A 26 8.14 20.90 18.34
C ASP A 26 7.84 22.06 17.36
N PRO A 27 8.67 23.12 17.26
CA PRO A 27 8.48 24.17 16.25
C PRO A 27 9.20 23.88 14.92
N PHE A 28 9.76 22.67 14.71
CA PHE A 28 10.48 22.38 13.47
C PHE A 28 9.50 22.25 12.29
N PRO A 29 9.66 23.05 11.23
CA PRO A 29 8.75 23.02 10.10
C PRO A 29 9.09 21.84 9.19
N PHE A 30 8.36 20.74 9.35
CA PHE A 30 8.48 19.56 8.49
C PHE A 30 7.89 19.82 7.09
N PRO A 31 8.48 19.23 6.03
CA PRO A 31 7.98 19.38 4.69
C PRO A 31 6.69 18.57 4.49
N ASP A 32 5.89 18.97 3.50
CA ASP A 32 4.76 18.17 3.02
C ASP A 32 5.27 17.12 2.03
N CYS A 33 5.62 15.95 2.55
CA CYS A 33 6.34 14.92 1.80
C CYS A 33 5.37 13.91 1.17
N PRO A 34 5.45 13.63 -0.16
CA PRO A 34 4.62 12.61 -0.79
C PRO A 34 5.00 11.19 -0.31
N ASP A 35 4.04 10.27 -0.29
CA ASP A 35 4.25 8.94 0.32
C ASP A 35 5.36 8.13 -0.35
N ARG A 36 5.55 8.29 -1.67
CA ARG A 36 6.69 7.71 -2.39
C ARG A 36 8.02 8.12 -1.78
N LEU A 37 8.18 9.40 -1.47
CA LEU A 37 9.43 9.93 -0.91
C LEU A 37 9.56 9.58 0.57
N LYS A 38 8.46 9.59 1.35
CA LYS A 38 8.44 9.05 2.72
C LYS A 38 8.96 7.62 2.77
N ASN A 39 8.53 6.77 1.83
CA ASN A 39 8.96 5.38 1.75
C ASN A 39 10.45 5.24 1.42
N ARG A 40 10.98 6.06 0.50
CA ARG A 40 12.42 6.11 0.20
C ARG A 40 13.25 6.56 1.41
N ILE A 41 12.84 7.66 2.06
CA ILE A 41 13.48 8.17 3.28
C ILE A 41 13.48 7.10 4.37
N ARG A 42 12.36 6.40 4.55
CA ARG A 42 12.24 5.30 5.53
C ARG A 42 13.23 4.18 5.23
N ALA A 43 13.29 3.72 3.99
CA ALA A 43 14.20 2.63 3.60
C ALA A 43 15.66 2.98 3.88
N VAL A 44 16.12 4.18 3.48
CA VAL A 44 17.50 4.63 3.76
C VAL A 44 17.76 4.80 5.25
N ALA A 45 16.78 5.32 6.01
CA ALA A 45 16.91 5.46 7.46
C ALA A 45 16.98 4.10 8.19
N GLU A 46 16.23 3.11 7.72
CA GLU A 46 16.29 1.72 8.23
C GLU A 46 17.63 1.06 7.89
N GLU A 47 18.11 1.22 6.65
CA GLU A 47 19.43 0.72 6.24
C GLU A 47 20.56 1.34 7.08
N LEU A 48 20.46 2.64 7.35
CA LEU A 48 21.39 3.37 8.21
C LEU A 48 21.39 2.88 9.66
N ASP A 49 20.23 2.55 10.22
CA ASP A 49 20.11 1.96 11.56
C ASP A 49 20.66 0.52 11.60
N ILE A 50 20.33 -0.29 10.59
CA ILE A 50 20.86 -1.66 10.42
C ILE A 50 22.38 -1.61 10.32
N HIS A 51 22.95 -0.73 9.48
CA HIS A 51 24.39 -0.56 9.33
C HIS A 51 25.07 -0.32 10.69
N ARG A 52 24.58 0.66 11.45
CA ARG A 52 25.12 1.00 12.77
C ARG A 52 25.08 -0.19 13.72
N LYS A 53 23.94 -0.89 13.79
CA LYS A 53 23.75 -2.05 14.68
C LYS A 53 24.65 -3.22 14.29
N THR A 54 24.75 -3.53 13.00
CA THR A 54 25.63 -4.59 12.48
C THR A 54 27.09 -4.30 12.80
N ARG A 55 27.56 -3.06 12.58
CA ARG A 55 28.94 -2.67 12.90
C ARG A 55 29.25 -2.77 14.40
N GLN A 56 28.31 -2.39 15.27
CA GLN A 56 28.47 -2.54 16.72
C GLN A 56 28.45 -3.99 17.19
N ALA A 57 27.64 -4.84 16.55
CA ALA A 57 27.59 -6.27 16.87
C ALA A 57 28.89 -6.99 16.46
N GLU A 58 29.46 -6.64 15.31
CA GLU A 58 30.75 -7.18 14.83
C GLU A 58 31.95 -6.63 15.60
N HIS A 59 31.88 -5.37 16.04
CA HIS A 59 32.95 -4.68 16.77
C HIS A 59 32.42 -4.08 18.08
N PRO A 60 32.30 -4.85 19.17
CA PRO A 60 31.69 -4.39 20.44
C PRO A 60 32.40 -3.18 21.09
N GLN A 61 33.68 -2.98 20.80
CA GLN A 61 34.47 -1.83 21.23
C GLN A 61 34.19 -0.53 20.44
N LEU A 62 33.47 -0.63 19.32
CA LEU A 62 33.13 0.48 18.45
C LEU A 62 31.87 1.18 18.95
N THR A 63 32.00 2.47 19.26
CA THR A 63 30.88 3.32 19.68
C THR A 63 30.36 4.17 18.53
N LEU A 64 29.08 4.56 18.56
CA LEU A 64 28.55 5.52 17.58
C LEU A 64 29.36 6.81 17.60
N THR A 65 29.67 7.34 18.78
CA THR A 65 30.45 8.57 18.92
C THR A 65 31.78 8.50 18.17
N GLN A 66 32.49 7.38 18.26
CA GLN A 66 33.73 7.17 17.50
C GLN A 66 33.49 7.18 15.98
N MET A 67 32.47 6.47 15.50
CA MET A 67 32.12 6.43 14.07
C MET A 67 31.80 7.84 13.54
N TYR A 68 31.01 8.61 14.30
CA TYR A 68 30.61 9.97 13.92
C TYR A 68 31.76 10.98 14.00
N ASN A 69 32.64 10.88 15.00
CA ASN A 69 33.83 11.73 15.05
C ASN A 69 34.75 11.52 13.84
N VAL A 70 34.89 10.27 13.39
CA VAL A 70 35.66 9.95 12.17
C VAL A 70 34.93 10.41 10.91
N LEU A 71 33.60 10.27 10.85
CA LEU A 71 32.78 10.80 9.77
C LEU A 71 32.95 12.33 9.63
N ASP A 72 32.94 13.06 10.75
CA ASP A 72 33.13 14.52 10.76
C ASP A 72 34.54 14.92 10.31
N LYS A 73 35.57 14.16 10.71
CA LYS A 73 36.94 14.35 10.21
C LYS A 73 37.02 14.14 8.70
N LEU A 74 36.35 13.10 8.17
CA LEU A 74 36.29 12.84 6.73
C LEU A 74 35.57 13.96 5.98
N ARG A 75 34.42 14.44 6.49
CA ARG A 75 33.67 15.54 5.89
C ARG A 75 34.44 16.87 5.91
N SER A 76 35.23 17.12 6.95
CA SER A 76 36.06 18.32 7.08
C SER A 76 37.46 18.20 6.45
N GLY A 77 37.79 17.07 5.80
CA GLY A 77 39.11 16.86 5.18
C GLY A 77 40.28 16.79 6.16
N LYS A 78 40.02 16.52 7.45
CA LYS A 78 41.07 16.38 8.47
C LYS A 78 41.81 15.05 8.30
N THR A 79 43.10 15.06 8.56
CA THR A 79 43.93 13.84 8.52
C THR A 79 43.50 12.83 9.57
N LEU A 80 43.37 11.57 9.17
CA LEU A 80 43.04 10.46 10.07
C LEU A 80 44.32 9.89 10.69
N ASN A 81 44.31 9.66 12.01
CA ASN A 81 45.38 8.93 12.67
C ASN A 81 45.14 7.40 12.58
N HIS A 82 46.09 6.60 13.08
CA HIS A 82 45.99 5.13 13.03
C HIS A 82 44.72 4.58 13.72
N ASN A 83 44.27 5.20 14.82
CA ASN A 83 43.04 4.78 15.49
C ASN A 83 41.79 5.19 14.70
N ASP A 84 41.81 6.36 14.06
CA ASP A 84 40.74 6.82 13.18
C ASP A 84 40.60 5.91 11.96
N GLU A 85 41.72 5.46 11.36
CA GLU A 85 41.70 4.50 10.24
C GLU A 85 41.16 3.14 10.66
N ARG A 86 41.50 2.66 11.87
CA ARG A 86 40.89 1.45 12.43
C ARG A 86 39.36 1.63 12.57
N ILE A 87 38.91 2.74 13.16
CA ILE A 87 37.47 3.04 13.34
C ILE A 87 36.77 3.17 11.98
N LYS A 88 37.41 3.80 10.99
CA LYS A 88 36.90 3.94 9.63
C LYS A 88 36.64 2.58 8.98
N ASN A 89 37.57 1.63 9.16
CA ASN A 89 37.46 0.28 8.62
C ASN A 89 36.44 -0.55 9.40
N ASP A 90 36.55 -0.64 10.73
CA ASP A 90 35.64 -1.40 11.60
C ASP A 90 34.19 -0.91 11.44
N GLY A 91 34.00 0.42 11.41
CA GLY A 91 32.69 1.05 11.28
C GLY A 91 32.19 1.22 9.85
N LEU A 92 33.00 0.85 8.85
CA LEU A 92 32.73 1.10 7.43
C LEU A 92 32.19 2.52 7.22
N VAL A 93 32.94 3.52 7.71
CA VAL A 93 32.45 4.90 7.85
C VAL A 93 32.17 5.56 6.49
N LEU A 94 32.76 5.07 5.40
CA LEU A 94 32.42 5.52 4.04
C LEU A 94 30.99 5.12 3.64
N VAL A 95 30.54 3.93 4.01
CA VAL A 95 29.14 3.50 3.81
C VAL A 95 28.21 4.32 4.68
N LEU A 96 28.60 4.56 5.94
CA LEU A 96 27.85 5.46 6.82
C LEU A 96 27.70 6.86 6.20
N LYS A 97 28.77 7.40 5.62
CA LYS A 97 28.75 8.70 4.92
C LYS A 97 27.77 8.67 3.76
N ASP A 98 27.88 7.68 2.89
CA ASP A 98 27.02 7.56 1.71
C ASP A 98 25.54 7.48 2.08
N LEU A 99 25.18 6.68 3.09
CA LEU A 99 23.81 6.59 3.59
C LEU A 99 23.29 7.93 4.15
N HIS A 100 24.14 8.71 4.83
CA HIS A 100 23.76 10.06 5.27
C HIS A 100 23.59 11.01 4.09
N ASP A 101 24.48 10.97 3.10
CA ASP A 101 24.40 11.85 1.93
C ASP A 101 23.17 11.52 1.07
N GLN A 102 22.82 10.24 0.94
CA GLN A 102 21.56 9.79 0.33
C GLN A 102 20.34 10.28 1.13
N LEU A 103 20.37 10.15 2.45
CA LEU A 103 19.30 10.63 3.33
C LEU A 103 19.13 12.15 3.20
N ASP A 104 20.22 12.91 3.25
CA ASP A 104 20.22 14.37 3.10
C ASP A 104 19.63 14.75 1.73
N THR A 105 20.04 14.09 0.65
CA THR A 105 19.49 14.31 -0.71
C THR A 105 17.98 14.13 -0.74
N LEU A 106 17.45 13.04 -0.17
CA LEU A 106 16.01 12.79 -0.12
C LEU A 106 15.27 13.79 0.77
N VAL A 107 15.91 14.27 1.84
CA VAL A 107 15.35 15.30 2.70
C VAL A 107 15.28 16.63 1.96
N PHE A 108 16.33 17.04 1.25
CA PHE A 108 16.30 18.22 0.37
C PHE A 108 15.22 18.10 -0.72
N GLU A 109 15.10 16.93 -1.35
CA GLU A 109 14.00 16.62 -2.30
C GLU A 109 12.63 16.81 -1.64
N ALA A 110 12.45 16.41 -0.37
CA ALA A 110 11.18 16.55 0.35
C ALA A 110 10.83 18.01 0.63
N TYR A 111 11.83 18.85 0.90
CA TYR A 111 11.65 20.29 1.01
C TYR A 111 11.49 20.99 -0.34
N GLY A 112 11.84 20.32 -1.45
CA GLY A 112 11.91 20.94 -2.78
C GLY A 112 13.06 21.94 -2.90
N TRP A 113 14.14 21.74 -2.14
CA TRP A 113 15.27 22.66 -2.06
C TRP A 113 16.51 22.11 -2.77
N PRO A 114 17.36 22.98 -3.35
CA PRO A 114 18.69 22.58 -3.82
C PRO A 114 19.54 22.00 -2.68
N ILE A 115 20.46 21.08 -2.99
CA ILE A 115 21.32 20.42 -2.00
C ILE A 115 22.55 21.25 -1.61
N ASP A 116 22.89 22.25 -2.42
CA ASP A 116 24.05 23.13 -2.32
C ASP A 116 23.79 24.40 -1.50
N LEU A 117 22.63 24.50 -0.84
CA LEU A 117 22.31 25.61 0.04
C LEU A 117 23.25 25.68 1.24
N ASP A 118 23.65 26.90 1.59
CA ASP A 118 24.39 27.14 2.83
C ASP A 118 23.49 27.13 4.08
N ASP A 119 24.11 27.16 5.25
CA ASP A 119 23.38 27.11 6.51
C ASP A 119 22.48 28.34 6.76
N GLU A 120 22.84 29.52 6.26
CA GLU A 120 22.06 30.76 6.40
C GLU A 120 20.81 30.74 5.50
N GLU A 121 20.96 30.24 4.28
CA GLU A 121 19.86 30.03 3.33
C GLU A 121 18.88 28.98 3.82
N ILE A 122 19.38 27.85 4.33
CA ILE A 122 18.55 26.80 4.96
C ILE A 122 17.74 27.40 6.11
N LEU A 123 18.39 28.18 6.99
CA LEU A 123 17.71 28.78 8.14
C LEU A 123 16.63 29.78 7.71
N THR A 124 16.93 30.63 6.72
CA THR A 124 15.99 31.62 6.19
C THR A 124 14.73 30.94 5.66
N ARG A 125 14.89 29.92 4.82
CA ARG A 125 13.76 29.16 4.26
C ARG A 125 12.96 28.42 5.35
N LEU A 126 13.62 27.87 6.37
CA LEU A 126 12.93 27.23 7.49
C LEU A 126 12.10 28.25 8.28
N VAL A 127 12.61 29.45 8.54
CA VAL A 127 11.87 30.51 9.24
C VAL A 127 10.67 30.97 8.42
N GLU A 128 10.81 31.11 7.10
CA GLU A 128 9.69 31.43 6.19
C GLU A 128 8.62 30.33 6.23
N LEU A 129 9.01 29.07 6.07
CA LEU A 129 8.10 27.94 6.13
C LEU A 129 7.37 27.87 7.48
N ASN A 130 8.07 28.14 8.59
CA ASN A 130 7.45 28.16 9.91
C ASN A 130 6.41 29.29 10.06
N LYS A 131 6.66 30.48 9.48
CA LYS A 131 5.68 31.58 9.44
C LYS A 131 4.45 31.19 8.62
N GLU A 132 4.63 30.52 7.49
CA GLU A 132 3.52 29.99 6.68
C GLU A 132 2.70 28.99 7.48
N ARG A 133 3.34 28.03 8.18
CA ARG A 133 2.61 27.05 9.02
C ARG A 133 1.86 27.71 10.15
N ALA A 134 2.46 28.69 10.83
CA ALA A 134 1.78 29.44 11.88
C ALA A 134 0.55 30.23 11.35
N ALA A 135 0.61 30.73 10.11
CA ALA A 135 -0.53 31.37 9.45
C ALA A 135 -1.64 30.35 9.11
N GLU A 136 -1.28 29.20 8.53
CA GLU A 136 -2.23 28.11 8.24
C GLU A 136 -2.94 27.64 9.52
N GLU A 137 -2.21 27.46 10.62
CA GLU A 137 -2.77 27.05 11.91
C GLU A 137 -3.74 28.10 12.47
N LYS A 138 -3.43 29.39 12.32
CA LYS A 138 -4.31 30.49 12.74
C LYS A 138 -5.62 30.52 11.92
N GLU A 139 -5.57 30.09 10.67
CA GLU A 139 -6.73 29.90 9.80
C GLU A 139 -7.48 28.59 10.07
N GLY A 140 -7.00 27.77 11.02
CA GLY A 140 -7.60 26.49 11.39
C GLY A 140 -7.18 25.31 10.50
N LYS A 141 -6.17 25.50 9.65
CA LYS A 141 -5.62 24.46 8.78
C LYS A 141 -4.38 23.85 9.44
N VAL A 142 -4.53 22.70 10.06
CA VAL A 142 -3.42 21.93 10.64
C VAL A 142 -2.95 20.87 9.65
N ARG A 143 -1.67 20.91 9.24
CA ARG A 143 -1.07 19.86 8.41
C ARG A 143 -0.53 18.73 9.28
N TRP A 144 -1.34 17.69 9.46
CA TRP A 144 -0.98 16.50 10.22
C TRP A 144 0.06 15.65 9.45
N LEU A 145 1.25 15.48 10.01
CA LEU A 145 2.33 14.65 9.43
C LEU A 145 2.07 13.15 9.58
N ARG A 146 1.41 12.77 10.68
CA ARG A 146 0.94 11.41 10.98
C ARG A 146 -0.52 11.50 11.43
N PRO A 147 -1.46 11.74 10.50
CA PRO A 147 -2.88 11.92 10.81
C PRO A 147 -3.42 10.83 11.76
N GLU A 148 -3.05 9.58 11.52
CA GLU A 148 -3.52 8.40 12.25
C GLU A 148 -3.07 8.37 13.72
N TYR A 149 -1.95 9.02 14.03
CA TYR A 149 -1.43 9.12 15.38
C TYR A 149 -1.82 10.44 16.07
N GLN A 150 -1.83 11.54 15.31
CA GLN A 150 -1.98 12.88 15.84
C GLN A 150 -3.45 13.29 16.01
N ILE A 151 -4.30 13.05 15.00
CA ILE A 151 -5.72 13.46 15.04
C ILE A 151 -6.47 12.83 16.22
N PRO A 152 -6.33 11.52 16.53
CA PRO A 152 -7.02 10.94 17.68
C PRO A 152 -6.64 11.55 19.03
N ARG A 153 -5.45 12.15 19.15
CA ARG A 153 -4.93 12.71 20.40
C ARG A 153 -5.18 14.21 20.51
N PHE A 154 -4.98 14.93 19.42
CA PHE A 154 -4.91 16.40 19.41
C PHE A 154 -5.93 17.05 18.47
N GLY A 155 -6.53 16.29 17.54
CA GLY A 155 -7.51 16.80 16.60
C GLY A 155 -8.89 17.01 17.22
N SER A 156 -9.66 17.90 16.59
CA SER A 156 -11.06 18.16 16.88
C SER A 156 -11.96 16.96 16.57
N GLU A 157 -13.19 16.95 17.09
CA GLU A 157 -14.15 15.88 16.80
C GLU A 157 -14.46 15.75 15.30
N ALA A 158 -14.54 16.87 14.58
CA ALA A 158 -14.76 16.88 13.14
C ALA A 158 -13.62 16.22 12.36
N GLU A 159 -12.37 16.46 12.76
CA GLU A 159 -11.19 15.83 12.12
C GLU A 159 -11.13 14.33 12.41
N ARG A 160 -11.48 13.91 13.63
CA ARG A 160 -11.56 12.49 13.99
C ARG A 160 -12.62 11.77 13.16
N ALA A 161 -13.79 12.37 12.98
CA ALA A 161 -14.86 11.80 12.16
C ALA A 161 -14.45 11.67 10.69
N ARG A 162 -13.75 12.67 10.12
CA ARG A 162 -13.22 12.60 8.75
C ARG A 162 -12.21 11.46 8.58
N LEU A 163 -11.26 11.33 9.51
CA LEU A 163 -10.28 10.24 9.50
C LEU A 163 -10.95 8.86 9.59
N GLU A 164 -12.00 8.73 10.41
CA GLU A 164 -12.76 7.48 10.51
C GLU A 164 -13.49 7.14 9.21
N GLU A 165 -14.07 8.13 8.54
CA GLU A 165 -14.70 7.94 7.25
C GLU A 165 -13.70 7.51 6.16
N GLU A 166 -12.54 8.15 6.09
CA GLU A 166 -11.45 7.74 5.18
C GLU A 166 -11.01 6.31 5.44
N ARG A 167 -10.85 5.92 6.72
CA ARG A 167 -10.52 4.53 7.09
C ARG A 167 -11.60 3.55 6.68
N ARG A 168 -12.87 3.92 6.81
CA ARG A 168 -14.00 3.10 6.36
C ARG A 168 -13.93 2.89 4.84
N ARG A 169 -13.74 3.96 4.07
CA ARG A 169 -13.58 3.88 2.61
C ARG A 169 -12.41 2.99 2.21
N ALA A 170 -11.24 3.18 2.81
CA ALA A 170 -10.06 2.35 2.53
C ALA A 170 -10.29 0.86 2.86
N ARG A 171 -11.05 0.54 3.91
CA ARG A 171 -11.44 -0.84 4.23
C ARG A 171 -12.41 -1.43 3.20
N GLU A 172 -13.39 -0.65 2.76
CA GLU A 172 -14.34 -1.05 1.72
C GLU A 172 -13.63 -1.31 0.39
N GLU A 173 -12.69 -0.44 0.02
CA GLU A 173 -11.84 -0.61 -1.17
C GLU A 173 -10.95 -1.85 -1.06
N ALA A 174 -10.33 -2.09 0.10
CA ALA A 174 -9.52 -3.28 0.33
C ALA A 174 -10.36 -4.57 0.25
N LEU A 175 -11.55 -4.58 0.83
CA LEU A 175 -12.48 -5.71 0.77
C LEU A 175 -12.96 -5.96 -0.67
N PHE A 176 -13.21 -4.90 -1.43
CA PHE A 176 -13.55 -5.01 -2.84
C PHE A 176 -12.38 -5.59 -3.65
N ALA A 177 -11.16 -5.09 -3.44
CA ALA A 177 -9.96 -5.58 -4.11
C ALA A 177 -9.65 -7.05 -3.76
N GLU A 178 -9.92 -7.49 -2.52
CA GLU A 178 -9.79 -8.89 -2.11
C GLU A 178 -10.81 -9.80 -2.80
N ARG A 179 -12.02 -9.29 -3.06
CA ARG A 179 -13.09 -10.05 -3.74
C ARG A 179 -12.93 -10.08 -5.25
N GLN A 180 -12.31 -9.06 -5.84
CA GLN A 180 -12.15 -8.91 -7.29
C GLN A 180 -11.65 -10.17 -8.02
N PRO A 181 -10.61 -10.89 -7.56
CA PRO A 181 -10.10 -12.07 -8.26
C PRO A 181 -11.11 -13.22 -8.34
N SER A 182 -11.98 -13.36 -7.33
CA SER A 182 -13.02 -14.39 -7.34
C SER A 182 -14.14 -14.05 -8.31
N LEU A 183 -14.52 -12.78 -8.41
CA LEU A 183 -15.46 -12.29 -9.41
C LEU A 183 -14.90 -12.45 -10.83
N ASP A 184 -13.64 -12.08 -11.06
CA ASP A 184 -12.98 -12.22 -12.36
C ASP A 184 -12.88 -13.70 -12.80
N LEU A 185 -12.66 -14.62 -11.84
CA LEU A 185 -12.66 -16.06 -12.10
C LEU A 185 -14.06 -16.58 -12.45
N GLU A 186 -15.09 -16.15 -11.71
CA GLU A 186 -16.49 -16.50 -12.00
C GLU A 186 -16.91 -16.03 -13.40
N ASP A 187 -16.55 -14.81 -13.79
CA ASP A 187 -16.80 -14.27 -15.12
C ASP A 187 -16.06 -15.05 -16.20
N SER A 188 -14.77 -15.36 -15.99
CA SER A 188 -13.97 -16.17 -16.93
C SER A 188 -14.56 -17.58 -17.13
N LEU A 189 -14.99 -18.23 -16.05
CA LEU A 189 -15.64 -19.54 -16.12
C LEU A 189 -17.00 -19.46 -16.84
N GLN A 190 -17.71 -18.35 -16.70
CA GLN A 190 -18.97 -18.12 -17.40
C GLN A 190 -18.77 -17.89 -18.91
N GLU A 191 -17.70 -17.20 -19.32
CA GLU A 191 -17.34 -16.99 -20.73
C GLU A 191 -16.90 -18.28 -21.45
N MET A 192 -16.24 -19.20 -20.75
CA MET A 192 -15.81 -20.48 -21.32
C MET A 192 -16.97 -21.45 -21.60
N LYS A 193 -18.16 -21.20 -21.03
CA LYS A 193 -19.32 -22.07 -21.23
C LYS A 193 -19.87 -21.95 -22.65
N PRO A 194 -20.35 -23.06 -23.24
CA PRO A 194 -20.97 -23.03 -24.55
C PRO A 194 -22.16 -22.08 -24.57
N ARG A 195 -22.36 -21.39 -25.69
CA ARG A 195 -23.52 -20.53 -25.89
C ARG A 195 -24.73 -21.39 -26.27
N TYR A 196 -25.86 -21.23 -25.58
CA TYR A 196 -27.12 -21.88 -25.98
C TYR A 196 -27.56 -21.34 -27.36
N PRO A 197 -27.81 -22.19 -28.36
CA PRO A 197 -28.26 -21.76 -29.68
C PRO A 197 -29.68 -21.23 -29.56
N THR A 198 -29.97 -19.99 -29.96
CA THR A 198 -31.32 -19.43 -29.90
C THR A 198 -31.87 -19.19 -31.30
N GLY A 199 -33.10 -19.64 -31.57
CA GLY A 199 -33.78 -19.40 -32.85
C GLY A 199 -33.72 -20.55 -33.86
N ASP A 200 -33.15 -21.69 -33.48
CA ASP A 200 -33.19 -22.95 -34.22
C ASP A 200 -33.68 -24.04 -33.26
N GLU A 201 -34.93 -24.49 -33.41
CA GLU A 201 -35.57 -25.45 -32.50
C GLU A 201 -34.85 -26.81 -32.47
N LEU A 202 -34.24 -27.22 -33.60
CA LEU A 202 -33.50 -28.47 -33.68
C LEU A 202 -32.17 -28.36 -32.92
N ALA A 203 -31.46 -27.24 -33.09
CA ALA A 203 -30.23 -26.96 -32.36
C ALA A 203 -30.47 -26.75 -30.85
N GLU A 204 -31.56 -26.09 -30.47
CA GLU A 204 -32.02 -25.93 -29.08
C GLU A 204 -32.24 -27.30 -28.43
N THR A 205 -32.97 -28.18 -29.11
CA THR A 205 -33.24 -29.55 -28.65
C THR A 205 -31.97 -30.38 -28.52
N ALA A 206 -31.09 -30.34 -29.52
CA ALA A 206 -29.82 -31.06 -29.50
C ALA A 206 -28.89 -30.58 -28.37
N ALA A 207 -28.90 -29.29 -28.04
CA ALA A 207 -28.12 -28.71 -26.95
C ALA A 207 -28.61 -29.21 -25.58
N VAL A 208 -29.92 -29.24 -25.35
CA VAL A 208 -30.51 -29.77 -24.09
C VAL A 208 -30.24 -31.26 -23.94
N ILE A 209 -30.45 -32.06 -24.99
CA ILE A 209 -30.18 -33.50 -24.95
C ILE A 209 -28.70 -33.79 -24.67
N ARG A 210 -27.77 -33.00 -25.24
CA ARG A 210 -26.34 -33.17 -25.00
C ARG A 210 -25.98 -32.99 -23.52
N VAL A 211 -26.49 -31.93 -22.89
CA VAL A 211 -26.27 -31.65 -21.45
C VAL A 211 -26.85 -32.77 -20.60
N MET A 212 -28.05 -33.25 -20.93
CA MET A 212 -28.69 -34.34 -20.19
C MET A 212 -28.05 -35.71 -20.42
N ALA A 213 -27.44 -35.96 -21.59
CA ALA A 213 -26.77 -37.22 -21.91
C ALA A 213 -25.49 -37.42 -21.09
N THR A 214 -24.83 -36.32 -20.71
CA THR A 214 -23.66 -36.32 -19.84
C THR A 214 -24.00 -36.26 -18.35
N ALA A 215 -25.28 -36.06 -18.00
CA ALA A 215 -25.72 -35.95 -16.62
C ALA A 215 -25.88 -37.35 -15.97
N GLU A 216 -25.27 -37.54 -14.81
CA GLU A 216 -25.43 -38.77 -14.01
C GLU A 216 -26.68 -38.71 -13.12
N GLU A 217 -27.18 -37.50 -12.83
CA GLU A 217 -28.35 -37.24 -11.98
C GLU A 217 -29.44 -36.46 -12.73
N PRO A 218 -30.71 -36.55 -12.30
CA PRO A 218 -31.78 -35.70 -12.83
C PRO A 218 -31.46 -34.21 -12.66
N LEU A 219 -31.57 -33.43 -13.74
CA LEU A 219 -31.23 -32.01 -13.75
C LEU A 219 -32.48 -31.13 -13.69
N SER A 220 -32.41 -30.05 -12.91
CA SER A 220 -33.40 -28.97 -12.96
C SER A 220 -33.17 -28.05 -14.15
N ILE A 221 -34.19 -27.28 -14.53
CA ILE A 221 -34.08 -26.27 -15.61
C ILE A 221 -32.95 -25.27 -15.30
N SER A 222 -32.85 -24.80 -14.05
CA SER A 222 -31.78 -23.91 -13.60
C SER A 222 -30.39 -24.55 -13.72
N ALA A 223 -30.27 -25.84 -13.37
CA ALA A 223 -29.02 -26.58 -13.54
C ALA A 223 -28.64 -26.73 -15.02
N ILE A 224 -29.60 -26.96 -15.93
CA ILE A 224 -29.32 -27.02 -17.37
C ILE A 224 -28.89 -25.65 -17.88
N CYS A 225 -29.52 -24.56 -17.42
CA CYS A 225 -29.14 -23.21 -17.79
C CYS A 225 -27.72 -22.84 -17.36
N SER A 226 -27.24 -23.38 -16.24
CA SER A 226 -25.90 -23.08 -15.71
C SER A 226 -24.76 -23.66 -16.55
N TYR A 227 -25.04 -24.62 -17.45
CA TYR A 227 -24.09 -25.13 -18.44
C TYR A 227 -23.84 -24.15 -19.59
N PHE A 228 -24.70 -23.16 -19.79
CA PHE A 228 -24.58 -22.19 -20.88
C PHE A 228 -24.08 -20.83 -20.40
N SER A 229 -23.32 -20.13 -21.23
CA SER A 229 -22.78 -18.80 -20.89
C SER A 229 -23.86 -17.74 -20.65
N GLN A 230 -25.06 -17.92 -21.23
CA GLN A 230 -26.19 -17.02 -20.99
C GLN A 230 -26.91 -17.24 -19.64
N GLY A 231 -26.65 -18.35 -18.95
CA GLY A 231 -27.27 -18.65 -17.65
C GLY A 231 -28.80 -18.53 -17.67
N ARG A 232 -29.36 -17.78 -16.71
CA ARG A 232 -30.83 -17.60 -16.55
C ARG A 232 -31.51 -16.90 -17.74
N GLN A 233 -30.77 -16.21 -18.61
CA GLN A 233 -31.38 -15.49 -19.74
C GLN A 233 -32.07 -16.43 -20.74
N VAL A 234 -31.64 -17.70 -20.82
CA VAL A 234 -32.23 -18.71 -21.72
C VAL A 234 -33.24 -19.63 -21.04
N GLU A 235 -33.55 -19.38 -19.76
CA GLU A 235 -34.39 -20.26 -18.93
C GLU A 235 -35.75 -20.58 -19.56
N LYS A 236 -36.42 -19.57 -20.12
CA LYS A 236 -37.73 -19.78 -20.79
C LYS A 236 -37.63 -20.70 -22.02
N ARG A 237 -36.54 -20.61 -22.79
CA ARG A 237 -36.32 -21.42 -24.00
C ARG A 237 -35.93 -22.84 -23.65
N VAL A 238 -35.01 -22.98 -22.68
CA VAL A 238 -34.61 -24.29 -22.13
C VAL A 238 -35.84 -25.00 -21.54
N ALA A 239 -36.64 -24.30 -20.73
CA ALA A 239 -37.87 -24.86 -20.16
C ALA A 239 -38.82 -25.36 -21.26
N SER A 240 -39.09 -24.55 -22.28
CA SER A 240 -39.95 -24.95 -23.41
C SER A 240 -39.46 -26.23 -24.10
N THR A 241 -38.15 -26.31 -24.34
CA THR A 241 -37.51 -27.47 -24.98
C THR A 241 -37.59 -28.73 -24.11
N VAL A 242 -37.32 -28.59 -22.80
CA VAL A 242 -37.42 -29.69 -21.82
C VAL A 242 -38.86 -30.21 -21.73
N PHE A 243 -39.85 -29.32 -21.64
CA PHE A 243 -41.26 -29.74 -21.58
C PHE A 243 -41.73 -30.40 -22.88
N ALA A 244 -41.28 -29.93 -24.05
CA ALA A 244 -41.57 -30.58 -25.32
C ALA A 244 -41.00 -32.00 -25.37
N LEU A 245 -39.74 -32.19 -24.97
CA LEU A 245 -39.11 -33.51 -24.92
C LEU A 245 -39.75 -34.47 -23.91
N ALA A 246 -40.18 -33.95 -22.75
CA ALA A 246 -40.95 -34.73 -21.77
C ALA A 246 -42.31 -35.18 -22.35
N ARG A 247 -43.01 -34.28 -23.05
CA ARG A 247 -44.31 -34.59 -23.69
C ARG A 247 -44.16 -35.63 -24.82
N LEU A 248 -43.05 -35.60 -25.54
CA LEU A 248 -42.71 -36.59 -26.57
C LEU A 248 -42.18 -37.92 -25.97
N GLY A 249 -42.03 -38.00 -24.64
CA GLY A 249 -41.65 -39.22 -23.93
C GLY A 249 -40.14 -39.51 -23.92
N HIS A 250 -39.31 -38.55 -24.33
CA HIS A 250 -37.84 -38.66 -24.33
C HIS A 250 -37.23 -38.33 -22.96
N LEU A 251 -37.92 -37.55 -22.14
CA LEU A 251 -37.52 -37.24 -20.77
C LEU A 251 -38.52 -37.79 -19.75
N THR A 252 -38.00 -38.14 -18.58
CA THR A 252 -38.79 -38.55 -17.42
C THR A 252 -38.50 -37.65 -16.23
N SER A 253 -39.54 -37.35 -15.46
CA SER A 253 -39.43 -36.67 -14.17
C SER A 253 -40.02 -37.56 -13.08
N THR A 254 -39.33 -37.65 -11.95
CA THR A 254 -39.73 -38.45 -10.78
C THR A 254 -40.25 -37.60 -9.62
N ASP A 255 -40.22 -36.27 -9.79
CA ASP A 255 -40.45 -35.26 -8.74
C ASP A 255 -41.41 -34.15 -9.20
N ASP A 256 -42.41 -34.54 -9.98
CA ASP A 256 -43.51 -33.67 -10.43
C ASP A 256 -43.05 -32.49 -11.31
N GLY A 257 -42.02 -32.73 -12.14
CA GLY A 257 -41.51 -31.76 -13.12
C GLY A 257 -40.43 -30.82 -12.59
N ASN A 258 -39.87 -31.07 -11.42
CA ASN A 258 -38.78 -30.25 -10.85
C ASN A 258 -37.41 -30.63 -11.42
N THR A 259 -37.19 -31.91 -11.72
CA THR A 259 -35.99 -32.43 -12.38
C THR A 259 -36.32 -33.43 -13.49
N PHE A 260 -35.43 -33.51 -14.47
CA PHE A 260 -35.61 -34.30 -15.69
C PHE A 260 -34.37 -35.15 -15.96
N SER A 261 -34.58 -36.37 -16.45
CA SER A 261 -33.55 -37.29 -16.91
C SER A 261 -33.90 -37.87 -18.27
N LEU A 262 -32.89 -38.23 -19.07
CA LEU A 262 -33.11 -38.93 -20.33
C LEU A 262 -33.64 -40.33 -20.08
N ARG A 263 -34.70 -40.68 -20.79
CA ARG A 263 -35.27 -42.02 -20.75
C ARG A 263 -34.31 -42.99 -21.45
N ARG A 264 -33.61 -43.84 -20.69
CA ARG A 264 -32.77 -44.91 -21.25
C ARG A 264 -33.68 -46.05 -21.71
N PHE A 265 -33.70 -46.32 -23.00
CA PHE A 265 -34.27 -47.56 -23.53
C PHE A 265 -33.25 -48.67 -23.27
N ALA A 266 -33.66 -49.67 -22.47
CA ALA A 266 -32.90 -50.89 -22.24
C ALA A 266 -32.98 -51.83 -23.44
#